data_AF-A0A1G6P9E9-F1
#
_entry.id   AF-A0A1G6P9E9-F1
#
_cell.length_a   1.000
_cell.length_b   1.000
_cell.length_c   1.000
_cell.angle_alpha   90.00
_cell.angle_beta   90.00
_cell.angle_gamma   90.00
#
_symmetry.space_group_name_H-M   'P 1'
#
loop_
_entity.id
_entity.type
_entity.pdbx_description
1 polymer ?
#
loop_
_entity_poly.entity_id
_entity_poly.type
_entity_poly.pdbx_seq_one_letter_code
_entity_poly.pdbx_strand_id
1 'polypeptide(L)'
;MRFCKLLLLLPLLLAGCGDLPQPYRGRPGAQAQRLAVPLAIRLAVLPPSEALMTDEAAKGLAEAMATALQAEDVPAIATPTPLPLDWRVEIAAERQGQSVQPRFRLLNADGEVQAATQGNPVPIIRWAEPTPELFTEVASQAVPNLSRLLLQVEAARKSTDPQSLAAGPPRIRFTGVKGATGDGNTALATRMREFLGNEGFVVQDAADGASYALEGDVVLAPGGTPRQQRVEIQWIVSRRDGEELGRVVQINEVPTGRLRGLWGDIAYAAAEQAAPGVRTVVANAMSTPPPTASPGPAATPVAEEAPPLMPAARR
;
A
#
# COMPACT_ATOMS: atom_id res chain seq x y z
N MET A 1 -81.11 14.08 13.44
CA MET A 1 -79.92 14.13 14.32
C MET A 1 -78.66 13.94 13.49
N ARG A 2 -77.85 15.00 13.42
CA ARG A 2 -76.39 15.08 13.21
C ARG A 2 -75.68 13.88 12.52
N PHE A 3 -75.56 13.92 11.20
CA PHE A 3 -74.65 13.06 10.43
C PHE A 3 -74.33 13.75 9.08
N CYS A 4 -73.33 14.65 9.02
CA CYS A 4 -72.74 15.07 7.74
C CYS A 4 -71.48 15.97 7.83
N LYS A 5 -70.72 15.95 8.93
CA LYS A 5 -69.47 16.76 9.03
C LYS A 5 -68.35 16.05 9.80
N LEU A 6 -68.21 14.72 9.61
CA LEU A 6 -67.16 13.92 10.25
C LEU A 6 -66.26 13.22 9.21
N LEU A 7 -65.87 13.92 8.13
CA LEU A 7 -65.01 13.34 7.11
C LEU A 7 -64.03 14.37 6.51
N LEU A 8 -63.40 15.18 7.36
CA LEU A 8 -62.41 16.19 6.92
C LEU A 8 -61.28 16.43 7.93
N LEU A 9 -60.96 15.43 8.76
CA LEU A 9 -59.90 15.51 9.76
C LEU A 9 -58.86 14.39 9.67
N LEU A 10 -58.84 13.63 8.56
CA LEU A 10 -57.87 12.55 8.34
C LEU A 10 -56.59 12.90 7.54
N PRO A 11 -56.35 14.10 6.93
CA PRO A 11 -55.07 14.34 6.26
C PRO A 11 -53.98 14.88 7.20
N LEU A 12 -54.28 15.15 8.48
CA LEU A 12 -53.31 15.77 9.41
C LEU A 12 -52.30 14.80 10.05
N LEU A 13 -52.37 13.49 9.74
CA LEU A 13 -51.50 12.46 10.33
C LEU A 13 -50.25 12.12 9.48
N LEU A 14 -49.98 12.83 8.38
CA LEU A 14 -48.83 12.56 7.50
C LEU A 14 -47.64 13.54 7.63
N ALA A 15 -47.66 14.47 8.58
CA ALA A 15 -46.53 15.39 8.83
C ALA A 15 -45.48 14.81 9.81
N GLY A 16 -45.17 13.52 9.69
CA GLY A 16 -44.30 12.78 10.60
C GLY A 16 -42.91 12.42 10.08
N CYS A 17 -42.47 12.95 8.94
CA CYS A 17 -41.08 12.84 8.49
C CYS A 17 -40.32 14.10 8.93
N GLY A 18 -39.93 14.15 10.20
CA GLY A 18 -38.88 15.08 10.63
C GLY A 18 -37.53 14.61 10.09
N ASP A 19 -36.69 15.55 9.64
CA ASP A 19 -35.31 15.28 9.24
C ASP A 19 -34.60 14.51 10.36
N LEU A 20 -34.10 13.30 10.07
CA LEU A 20 -33.25 12.58 11.01
C LEU A 20 -32.07 13.48 11.36
N PRO A 21 -31.63 13.55 12.64
CA PRO A 21 -30.36 14.16 12.95
C PRO A 21 -29.28 13.43 12.13
N GLN A 22 -28.63 14.16 11.23
CA GLN A 22 -27.55 13.67 10.40
C GLN A 22 -26.23 14.10 11.03
N PRO A 23 -25.71 13.37 12.04
CA PRO A 23 -24.48 13.75 12.74
C PRO A 23 -23.24 13.77 11.82
N TYR A 24 -23.36 13.23 10.61
CA TYR A 24 -22.29 13.18 9.60
C TYR A 24 -22.50 14.14 8.42
N ARG A 25 -23.59 14.91 8.34
CA ARG A 25 -23.70 16.02 7.37
C ARG A 25 -23.02 17.27 7.95
N GLY A 26 -21.73 17.38 7.66
CA GLY A 26 -20.90 18.54 7.99
C GLY A 26 -19.44 18.23 7.68
N ARG A 27 -18.60 19.25 7.49
CA ARG A 27 -17.15 19.05 7.54
C ARG A 27 -16.83 18.65 8.98
N PRO A 28 -16.45 17.40 9.28
CA PRO A 28 -16.00 17.06 10.62
C PRO A 28 -14.87 18.03 10.96
N GLY A 29 -15.04 18.81 12.03
CA GLY A 29 -14.06 19.83 12.40
C GLY A 29 -12.68 19.21 12.63
N ALA A 30 -11.65 20.05 12.81
CA ALA A 30 -10.26 19.60 12.97
C ALA A 30 -10.04 18.52 14.06
N GLN A 31 -10.96 18.37 15.02
CA GLN A 31 -10.94 17.30 16.02
C GLN A 31 -11.29 15.91 15.46
N ALA A 32 -12.28 15.79 14.57
CA ALA A 32 -12.67 14.49 14.02
C ALA A 32 -11.65 13.94 13.01
N GLN A 33 -10.90 14.82 12.32
CA GLN A 33 -9.73 14.44 11.52
C GLN A 33 -8.54 13.93 12.36
N ARG A 34 -8.46 14.29 13.65
CA ARG A 34 -7.40 13.80 14.55
C ARG A 34 -7.73 12.45 15.17
N LEU A 35 -9.00 12.04 15.17
CA LEU A 35 -9.47 10.85 15.89
C LEU A 35 -9.31 9.54 15.10
N ALA A 36 -8.99 9.61 13.80
CA ALA A 36 -8.79 8.43 12.96
C ALA A 36 -7.68 8.69 11.93
N VAL A 37 -6.46 8.95 12.40
CA VAL A 37 -5.30 8.81 11.51
C VAL A 37 -4.91 7.33 11.62
N PRO A 38 -5.30 6.48 10.65
CA PRO A 38 -4.83 5.11 10.64
C PRO A 38 -3.30 5.11 10.62
N LEU A 39 -2.70 4.02 11.10
CA LEU A 39 -1.27 3.80 10.96
C LEU A 39 -0.89 4.02 9.50
N ALA A 40 -0.03 5.00 9.24
CA ALA A 40 0.39 5.35 7.87
C ALA A 40 1.41 4.35 7.30
N ILE A 41 1.53 3.19 7.93
CA ILE A 41 2.56 2.18 7.70
C ILE A 41 1.87 0.86 7.45
N ARG A 42 2.26 0.23 6.35
CA ARG A 42 1.87 -1.14 6.06
C ARG A 42 2.94 -2.12 6.57
N LEU A 43 2.49 -3.21 7.19
CA LEU A 43 3.32 -4.32 7.61
C LEU A 43 3.29 -5.45 6.56
N ALA A 44 4.44 -5.79 6.01
CA ALA A 44 4.64 -7.05 5.32
C ALA A 44 5.01 -8.14 6.35
N VAL A 45 4.18 -9.17 6.44
CA VAL A 45 4.46 -10.38 7.23
C VAL A 45 5.13 -11.38 6.29
N LEU A 46 6.40 -11.68 6.55
CA LEU A 46 7.15 -12.61 5.69
C LEU A 46 6.85 -14.04 6.12
N PRO A 47 6.64 -14.98 5.16
CA PRO A 47 6.66 -16.40 5.46
C PRO A 47 7.98 -16.78 6.14
N PRO A 48 7.96 -17.36 7.34
CA PRO A 48 9.18 -17.60 8.08
C PRO A 48 10.02 -18.73 7.50
N SER A 49 11.26 -18.41 7.12
CA SER A 49 12.27 -19.41 6.74
C SER A 49 12.94 -20.07 7.94
N GLU A 50 12.96 -19.40 9.10
CA GLU A 50 13.64 -19.86 10.32
C GLU A 50 12.66 -20.36 11.39
N ALA A 51 11.50 -20.89 10.98
CA ALA A 51 10.46 -21.35 11.90
C ALA A 51 10.37 -22.88 12.06
N LEU A 52 11.35 -23.66 11.58
CA LEU A 52 11.37 -25.13 11.74
C LEU A 52 10.10 -25.82 11.19
N MET A 53 9.55 -25.31 10.10
CA MET A 53 8.32 -25.81 9.46
C MET A 53 8.48 -25.83 7.93
N THR A 54 7.52 -26.45 7.22
CA THR A 54 7.50 -26.47 5.75
C THR A 54 7.13 -25.10 5.19
N ASP A 55 7.44 -24.85 3.91
CA ASP A 55 7.10 -23.59 3.24
C ASP A 55 5.59 -23.32 3.21
N GLU A 56 4.77 -24.37 3.11
CA GLU A 56 3.31 -24.27 3.15
C GLU A 56 2.81 -23.85 4.54
N ALA A 57 3.33 -24.48 5.60
CA ALA A 57 3.03 -24.10 6.97
C ALA A 57 3.51 -22.67 7.29
N ALA A 58 4.69 -22.28 6.79
CA ALA A 58 5.21 -20.94 6.93
C ALA A 58 4.28 -19.88 6.29
N LYS A 59 3.78 -20.13 5.08
CA LYS A 59 2.79 -19.25 4.45
C LYS A 59 1.51 -19.16 5.28
N GLY A 60 0.98 -20.30 5.74
CA GLY A 60 -0.20 -20.33 6.60
C GLY A 60 -0.05 -19.53 7.90
N LEU A 61 1.12 -19.61 8.55
CA LEU A 61 1.41 -18.81 9.73
C LEU A 61 1.50 -17.31 9.42
N ALA A 62 2.14 -16.92 8.31
CA ALA A 62 2.23 -15.52 7.89
C ALA A 62 0.84 -14.94 7.56
N GLU A 63 -0.02 -15.70 6.89
CA GLU A 63 -1.40 -15.33 6.58
C GLU A 63 -2.24 -15.16 7.85
N ALA A 64 -2.14 -16.07 8.81
CA ALA A 64 -2.83 -15.96 10.10
C ALA A 64 -2.35 -14.72 10.89
N MET A 65 -1.04 -14.45 10.89
CA MET A 65 -0.47 -13.26 11.50
C MET A 65 -0.94 -11.95 10.85
N ALA A 66 -0.96 -11.89 9.52
CA ALA A 66 -1.48 -10.72 8.79
C ALA A 66 -2.97 -10.50 9.08
N THR A 67 -3.76 -11.57 9.11
CA THR A 67 -5.19 -11.52 9.45
C THR A 67 -5.41 -11.01 10.87
N ALA A 68 -4.64 -11.49 11.84
CA ALA A 68 -4.73 -11.04 13.23
C ALA A 68 -4.31 -9.57 13.40
N LEU A 69 -3.28 -9.11 12.67
CA LEU A 69 -2.87 -7.69 12.65
C LEU A 69 -3.96 -6.79 12.06
N GLN A 70 -4.59 -7.21 10.95
CA GLN A 70 -5.71 -6.48 10.36
C GLN A 70 -6.92 -6.38 11.30
N ALA A 71 -7.18 -7.42 12.10
CA ALA A 71 -8.25 -7.41 13.12
C ALA A 71 -8.00 -6.39 14.25
N GLU A 72 -6.76 -5.93 14.41
CA GLU A 72 -6.35 -4.86 15.34
C GLU A 72 -6.13 -3.52 14.62
N ASP A 73 -6.76 -3.34 13.45
CA ASP A 73 -6.67 -2.14 12.61
C ASP A 73 -5.24 -1.79 12.15
N VAL A 74 -4.34 -2.77 12.13
CA VAL A 74 -2.99 -2.62 11.59
C VAL A 74 -2.96 -3.06 10.12
N PRO A 75 -2.68 -2.16 9.16
CA PRO A 75 -2.58 -2.53 7.76
C PRO A 75 -1.44 -3.54 7.56
N ALA A 76 -1.78 -4.80 7.30
CA ALA A 76 -0.79 -5.87 7.15
C ALA A 76 -1.10 -6.76 5.95
N ILE A 77 -0.08 -7.35 5.34
CA ILE A 77 -0.20 -8.32 4.24
C ILE A 77 0.84 -9.42 4.39
N ALA A 78 0.44 -10.67 4.21
CA ALA A 78 1.38 -11.78 4.11
C ALA A 78 2.01 -11.77 2.71
N THR A 79 3.31 -11.52 2.61
CA THR A 79 4.00 -11.46 1.32
C THR A 79 5.48 -11.82 1.46
N PRO A 80 6.04 -12.62 0.54
CA PRO A 80 7.48 -12.83 0.47
C PRO A 80 8.22 -11.64 -0.17
N THR A 81 7.50 -10.75 -0.84
CA THR A 81 8.05 -9.60 -1.59
C THR A 81 7.48 -8.30 -1.01
N PRO A 82 8.07 -7.76 0.08
CA PRO A 82 7.65 -6.49 0.65
C PRO A 82 7.94 -5.34 -0.31
N LEU A 83 7.08 -4.31 -0.29
CA LEU A 83 7.33 -3.07 -1.01
C LEU A 83 8.46 -2.26 -0.35
N PRO A 84 9.04 -1.29 -1.08
CA PRO A 84 10.17 -0.49 -0.59
C PRO A 84 9.97 0.24 0.74
N LEU A 85 8.73 0.60 1.10
CA LEU A 85 8.37 1.30 2.35
C LEU A 85 7.65 0.41 3.37
N ASP A 86 7.47 -0.88 3.07
CA ASP A 86 6.84 -1.80 4.00
C ASP A 86 7.74 -2.01 5.22
N TRP A 87 7.14 -1.83 6.38
CA TRP A 87 7.70 -2.37 7.62
C TRP A 87 7.48 -3.87 7.64
N ARG A 88 8.32 -4.60 8.36
CA ARG A 88 8.33 -6.06 8.28
C ARG A 88 8.09 -6.69 9.62
N VAL A 89 7.31 -7.75 9.63
CA VAL A 89 7.23 -8.69 10.74
C VAL A 89 7.97 -9.95 10.32
N GLU A 90 9.11 -10.18 10.93
CA GLU A 90 9.86 -11.43 10.79
C GLU A 90 9.47 -12.38 11.91
N ILE A 91 9.21 -13.63 11.55
CA ILE A 91 8.87 -14.71 12.47
C ILE A 91 10.02 -15.72 12.44
N ALA A 92 10.50 -16.12 13.60
CA ALA A 92 11.48 -17.18 13.77
C ALA A 92 11.02 -18.12 14.87
N ALA A 93 11.60 -19.30 14.97
CA ALA A 93 11.30 -20.24 16.04
C ALA A 93 12.57 -20.88 16.58
N GLU A 94 12.70 -20.94 17.90
CA GLU A 94 13.81 -21.62 18.55
C GLU A 94 13.29 -22.83 19.34
N ARG A 95 13.94 -23.98 19.16
CA ARG A 95 13.63 -25.16 19.96
C ARG A 95 14.20 -25.04 21.37
N GLN A 96 13.33 -25.19 22.38
CA GLN A 96 13.69 -25.24 23.79
C GLN A 96 13.18 -26.55 24.42
N GLY A 97 14.06 -27.55 24.45
CA GLY A 97 13.73 -28.88 24.96
C GLY A 97 12.61 -29.56 24.15
N GLN A 98 11.45 -29.74 24.79
CA GLN A 98 10.24 -30.33 24.19
C GLN A 98 9.24 -29.30 23.65
N SER A 99 9.60 -28.01 23.67
CA SER A 99 8.79 -26.93 23.14
C SER A 99 9.55 -26.15 22.07
N VAL A 100 8.80 -25.44 21.23
CA VAL A 100 9.30 -24.47 20.26
C VAL A 100 8.80 -23.11 20.71
N GLN A 101 9.71 -22.14 20.77
CA GLN A 101 9.47 -20.78 21.20
C GLN A 101 9.43 -19.87 19.96
N PRO A 102 8.25 -19.40 19.52
CA PRO A 102 8.14 -18.43 18.45
C PRO A 102 8.72 -17.10 18.88
N ARG A 103 9.40 -16.42 17.96
CA ARG A 103 9.97 -15.08 18.12
C ARG A 103 9.52 -14.20 16.98
N PHE A 104 9.22 -12.96 17.31
CA PHE A 104 8.72 -11.97 16.38
C PHE A 104 9.61 -10.73 16.44
N ARG A 105 10.04 -10.25 15.28
CA ARG A 105 10.81 -9.03 15.14
C ARG A 105 10.04 -8.05 14.26
N LEU A 106 9.94 -6.81 14.72
CA LEU A 106 9.43 -5.70 13.95
C LEU A 106 10.62 -4.95 13.36
N LEU A 107 10.68 -4.86 12.04
CA LEU A 107 11.73 -4.15 11.32
C LEU A 107 11.13 -2.95 10.59
N ASN A 108 11.90 -1.87 10.49
CA ASN A 108 11.54 -0.77 9.61
C ASN A 108 11.77 -1.16 8.14
N ALA A 109 11.39 -0.27 7.22
CA ALA A 109 11.56 -0.49 5.78
C ALA A 109 13.04 -0.52 5.32
N ASP A 110 13.97 -0.04 6.15
CA ASP A 110 15.41 -0.16 5.96
C ASP A 110 15.97 -1.52 6.42
N GLY A 111 15.16 -2.37 7.08
CA GLY A 111 15.57 -3.67 7.60
C GLY A 111 16.21 -3.61 9.00
N GLU A 112 16.11 -2.48 9.69
CA GLU A 112 16.61 -2.34 11.05
C GLU A 112 15.55 -2.80 12.05
N VAL A 113 15.96 -3.57 13.06
CA VAL A 113 15.08 -4.05 14.12
C VAL A 113 14.66 -2.89 15.01
N GLN A 114 13.35 -2.65 15.08
CA GLN A 114 12.74 -1.64 15.93
C GLN A 114 12.26 -2.22 17.26
N ALA A 115 11.76 -3.45 17.22
CA ALA A 115 11.31 -4.17 18.40
C ALA A 115 11.39 -5.68 18.19
N ALA A 116 11.43 -6.43 19.30
CA ALA A 116 11.35 -7.88 19.28
C ALA A 116 10.53 -8.37 20.47
N THR A 117 9.80 -9.46 20.27
CA THR A 117 9.02 -10.13 21.30
C THR A 117 9.02 -11.65 21.07
N GLN A 118 8.55 -12.39 22.07
CA GLN A 118 8.45 -13.85 22.02
C GLN A 118 6.99 -14.26 22.26
N GLY A 119 6.56 -15.32 21.59
CA GLY A 119 5.25 -15.93 21.79
C GLY A 119 5.19 -16.80 23.04
N ASN A 120 4.15 -17.61 23.17
CA ASN A 120 4.14 -18.68 24.17
C ASN A 120 4.85 -19.93 23.62
N PRO A 121 5.52 -20.72 24.47
CA PRO A 121 6.08 -22.00 24.05
C PRO A 121 4.99 -22.94 23.53
N VAL A 122 5.19 -23.51 22.35
CA VAL A 122 4.31 -24.51 21.73
C VAL A 122 4.97 -25.88 21.83
N PRO A 123 4.27 -26.95 22.25
CA PRO A 123 4.83 -28.30 22.23
C PRO A 123 5.36 -28.71 20.85
N ILE A 124 6.55 -29.31 20.79
CA ILE A 124 7.24 -29.62 19.52
C ILE A 124 6.40 -30.48 18.57
N ILE A 125 5.58 -31.38 19.11
CA ILE A 125 4.70 -32.24 18.30
C ILE A 125 3.64 -31.40 17.57
N ARG A 126 3.03 -30.43 18.26
CA ARG A 126 2.06 -29.52 17.63
C ARG A 126 2.73 -28.59 16.61
N TRP A 127 3.97 -28.18 16.87
CA TRP A 127 4.70 -27.31 15.96
C TRP A 127 5.18 -28.03 14.69
N ALA A 128 5.51 -29.33 14.80
CA ALA A 128 5.94 -30.16 13.68
C ALA A 128 4.78 -30.54 12.73
N GLU A 129 3.57 -30.70 13.27
CA GLU A 129 2.33 -30.95 12.52
C GLU A 129 1.32 -29.83 12.80
N PRO A 130 1.60 -28.61 12.31
CA PRO A 130 0.79 -27.46 12.67
C PRO A 130 -0.58 -27.50 11.98
N THR A 131 -1.62 -27.08 12.71
CA THR A 131 -2.98 -26.90 12.18
C THR A 131 -3.29 -25.41 11.99
N PRO A 132 -4.29 -25.05 11.15
CA PRO A 132 -4.73 -23.65 11.01
C PRO A 132 -5.15 -23.00 12.34
N GLU A 133 -5.71 -23.79 13.27
CA GLU A 133 -6.09 -23.33 14.61
C GLU A 133 -4.85 -22.95 15.43
N LEU A 134 -3.75 -23.72 15.30
CA LEU A 134 -2.49 -23.38 15.96
C LEU A 134 -1.94 -22.05 15.45
N PHE A 135 -1.98 -21.79 14.14
CA PHE A 135 -1.52 -20.52 13.58
C PHE A 135 -2.34 -19.34 14.12
N THR A 136 -3.66 -19.51 14.20
CA THR A 136 -4.57 -18.50 14.76
C THR A 136 -4.31 -18.28 16.25
N GLU A 137 -4.05 -19.35 17.01
CA GLU A 137 -3.67 -19.29 18.42
C GLU A 137 -2.37 -18.50 18.61
N VAL A 138 -1.32 -18.84 17.85
CA VAL A 138 -0.01 -18.17 17.92
C VAL A 138 -0.15 -16.68 17.54
N ALA A 139 -0.91 -16.39 16.48
CA ALA A 139 -1.11 -15.03 16.01
C ALA A 139 -1.90 -14.16 16.98
N SER A 140 -3.04 -14.64 17.48
CA SER A 140 -3.87 -13.91 18.45
C SER A 140 -3.15 -13.63 19.76
N GLN A 141 -2.21 -14.49 20.17
CA GLN A 141 -1.37 -14.26 21.36
C GLN A 141 -0.26 -13.24 21.12
N ALA A 142 0.34 -13.23 19.92
CA ALA A 142 1.48 -12.37 19.60
C ALA A 142 1.08 -10.93 19.24
N VAL A 143 -0.03 -10.76 18.49
CA VAL A 143 -0.42 -9.48 17.89
C VAL A 143 -0.64 -8.36 18.91
N PRO A 144 -1.37 -8.54 20.03
CA PRO A 144 -1.57 -7.44 20.98
C PRO A 144 -0.27 -6.84 21.53
N ASN A 145 0.76 -7.67 21.68
CA ASN A 145 2.08 -7.20 22.09
C ASN A 145 2.83 -6.49 20.94
N LEU A 146 2.74 -7.02 19.72
CA LEU A 146 3.33 -6.38 18.53
C LEU A 146 2.69 -5.02 18.24
N SER A 147 1.36 -4.91 18.28
CA SER A 147 0.63 -3.65 18.06
C SER A 147 1.03 -2.58 19.07
N ARG A 148 1.19 -2.95 20.35
CA ARG A 148 1.67 -2.03 21.38
C ARG A 148 3.11 -1.56 21.12
N LEU A 149 4.00 -2.47 20.74
CA LEU A 149 5.38 -2.13 20.39
C LEU A 149 5.45 -1.21 19.17
N LEU A 150 4.65 -1.50 18.13
CA LEU A 150 4.53 -0.66 16.95
C LEU A 150 4.11 0.77 17.33
N LEU A 151 3.04 0.92 18.12
CA LEU A 151 2.56 2.24 18.58
C LEU A 151 3.62 3.00 19.40
N GLN A 152 4.39 2.31 20.24
CA GLN A 152 5.48 2.93 21.00
C GLN A 152 6.60 3.44 20.10
N VAL A 153 7.02 2.62 19.13
CA VAL A 153 8.05 2.99 18.15
C VAL A 153 7.59 4.17 17.29
N GLU A 154 6.34 4.16 16.83
CA GLU A 154 5.78 5.28 16.08
C GLU A 154 5.69 6.57 16.88
N ALA A 155 5.23 6.51 18.13
CA ALA A 155 5.16 7.66 19.01
C ALA A 155 6.56 8.27 19.24
N ALA A 156 7.57 7.43 19.47
CA ALA A 156 8.95 7.87 19.64
C ALA A 156 9.49 8.58 18.38
N ARG A 157 9.24 8.02 17.19
CA ARG A 157 9.65 8.66 15.93
C ARG A 157 8.94 9.98 15.68
N LYS A 158 7.62 10.03 15.88
CA LYS A 158 6.85 11.25 15.68
C LYS A 158 7.28 12.37 16.64
N SER A 159 7.72 12.02 17.85
CA SER A 159 8.26 13.01 18.81
C SER A 159 9.63 13.56 18.40
N THR A 160 10.37 12.84 17.56
CA THR A 160 11.73 13.20 17.11
C THR A 160 11.72 13.84 15.72
N ASP A 161 10.55 13.99 15.07
CA ASP A 161 10.42 14.55 13.72
C ASP A 161 10.06 16.05 13.74
N PRO A 162 11.07 16.96 13.65
CA PRO A 162 10.85 18.40 13.53
C PRO A 162 10.13 18.83 12.24
N GLN A 163 9.96 17.96 11.23
CA GLN A 163 9.32 18.30 9.94
C GLN A 163 7.80 18.13 9.93
N SER A 164 7.20 17.63 11.01
CA SER A 164 5.74 17.63 11.18
C SER A 164 5.09 19.03 11.16
N LEU A 165 5.91 20.10 11.16
CA LEU A 165 5.49 21.51 11.20
C LEU A 165 5.75 22.29 9.89
N ALA A 166 6.52 21.77 8.94
CA ALA A 166 6.76 22.43 7.65
C ALA A 166 6.86 21.40 6.52
N ALA A 167 5.91 21.44 5.59
CA ALA A 167 5.91 20.61 4.40
C ALA A 167 7.09 21.00 3.49
N GLY A 168 8.25 20.40 3.74
CA GLY A 168 9.40 20.48 2.84
C GLY A 168 9.11 19.80 1.49
N PRO A 169 10.08 19.82 0.55
CA PRO A 169 9.92 19.14 -0.72
C PRO A 169 9.64 17.64 -0.52
N PRO A 170 8.79 17.02 -1.36
CA PRO A 170 8.45 15.61 -1.23
C PRO A 170 9.71 14.73 -1.30
N ARG A 171 9.86 13.84 -0.31
CA ARG A 171 10.97 12.87 -0.23
C ARG A 171 10.57 11.55 -0.87
N ILE A 172 11.45 11.04 -1.74
CA ILE A 172 11.28 9.75 -2.41
C ILE A 172 12.41 8.82 -1.97
N ARG A 173 12.05 7.65 -1.42
CA ARG A 173 12.99 6.53 -1.28
C ARG A 173 13.22 5.91 -2.65
N PHE A 174 14.46 5.83 -3.12
CA PHE A 174 14.77 5.16 -4.38
C PHE A 174 15.58 3.89 -4.14
N THR A 175 14.98 2.72 -4.39
CA THR A 175 15.64 1.41 -4.19
C THR A 175 16.62 1.04 -5.30
N GLY A 176 16.69 1.85 -6.36
CA GLY A 176 17.55 1.65 -7.50
C GLY A 176 16.84 0.95 -8.65
N VAL A 177 17.64 0.30 -9.50
CA VAL A 177 17.19 -0.34 -10.73
C VAL A 177 17.70 -1.78 -10.76
N LYS A 178 16.86 -2.73 -11.20
CA LYS A 178 17.22 -4.14 -11.39
C LYS A 178 16.94 -4.60 -12.83
N GLY A 179 17.62 -5.69 -13.22
CA GLY A 179 17.40 -6.36 -14.50
C GLY A 179 18.20 -5.81 -15.69
N ALA A 180 18.85 -4.64 -15.58
CA ALA A 180 19.72 -4.14 -16.64
C ALA A 180 21.03 -4.92 -16.70
N THR A 181 21.65 -4.92 -17.88
CA THR A 181 22.93 -5.58 -18.15
C THR A 181 24.09 -4.57 -18.09
N GLY A 182 25.33 -5.03 -18.01
CA GLY A 182 26.50 -4.14 -17.93
C GLY A 182 26.43 -3.22 -16.71
N ASP A 183 26.63 -1.92 -16.91
CA ASP A 183 26.50 -0.89 -15.86
C ASP A 183 25.07 -0.30 -15.75
N GLY A 184 24.10 -0.86 -16.48
CA GLY A 184 22.80 -0.23 -16.72
C GLY A 184 22.01 0.10 -15.45
N ASN A 185 22.05 -0.76 -14.44
CA ASN A 185 21.35 -0.52 -13.18
C ASN A 185 21.88 0.75 -12.50
N THR A 186 23.20 0.88 -12.42
CA THR A 186 23.87 2.03 -11.82
C THR A 186 23.71 3.28 -12.68
N ALA A 187 23.85 3.16 -14.00
CA ALA A 187 23.71 4.29 -14.93
C ALA A 187 22.30 4.88 -14.90
N LEU A 188 21.26 4.03 -15.00
CA LEU A 188 19.86 4.44 -14.92
C LEU A 188 19.54 5.05 -13.55
N ALA A 189 19.99 4.42 -12.46
CA ALA A 189 19.75 4.93 -11.13
C ALA A 189 20.43 6.29 -10.88
N THR A 190 21.63 6.50 -11.42
CA THR A 190 22.33 7.78 -11.28
C THR A 190 21.58 8.89 -12.01
N ARG A 191 21.17 8.65 -13.27
CA ARG A 191 20.44 9.64 -14.07
C ARG A 191 19.04 9.91 -13.53
N MET A 192 18.34 8.89 -13.07
CA MET A 192 17.00 9.07 -12.48
C MET A 192 17.06 9.95 -11.21
N ARG A 193 18.06 9.76 -10.33
CA ARG A 193 18.25 10.64 -9.17
C ARG A 193 18.46 12.10 -9.56
N GLU A 194 19.29 12.34 -10.57
CA GLU A 194 19.58 13.68 -11.11
C GLU A 194 18.31 14.37 -11.61
N PHE A 195 17.55 13.71 -12.49
CA PHE A 195 16.34 14.29 -13.06
C PHE A 195 15.22 14.48 -12.03
N LEU A 196 15.03 13.56 -11.08
CA LEU A 196 14.06 13.75 -10.00
C LEU A 196 14.41 14.91 -9.07
N GLY A 197 15.71 15.15 -8.83
CA GLY A 197 16.16 16.35 -8.13
C GLY A 197 15.74 17.63 -8.85
N ASN A 198 15.85 17.66 -10.19
CA ASN A 198 15.39 18.77 -11.02
C ASN A 198 13.85 18.94 -11.00
N GLU A 199 13.11 17.85 -10.77
CA GLU A 199 11.65 17.87 -10.58
C GLU A 199 11.21 18.30 -9.17
N GLY A 200 12.15 18.66 -8.29
CA GLY A 200 11.87 19.18 -6.95
C GLY A 200 11.74 18.11 -5.86
N PHE A 201 12.14 16.86 -6.13
CA PHE A 201 12.16 15.79 -5.13
C PHE A 201 13.47 15.73 -4.36
N VAL A 202 13.38 15.36 -3.09
CA VAL A 202 14.55 14.91 -2.33
C VAL A 202 14.63 13.39 -2.46
N VAL A 203 15.54 12.91 -3.29
CA VAL A 203 15.76 11.47 -3.48
C VAL A 203 16.75 10.97 -2.44
N GLN A 204 16.37 9.93 -1.72
CA GLN A 204 17.16 9.35 -0.63
C GLN A 204 17.13 7.83 -0.71
N ASP A 205 18.14 7.20 -0.13
CA ASP A 205 18.17 5.75 -0.03
C ASP A 205 17.42 5.27 1.20
N ALA A 206 17.45 6.00 2.32
CA ALA A 206 16.74 5.67 3.56
C ALA A 206 15.21 5.79 3.42
N ALA A 207 14.46 4.94 4.12
CA ALA A 207 12.99 5.01 4.13
C ALA A 207 12.45 6.06 5.09
N ASP A 208 13.23 6.45 6.09
CA ASP A 208 12.78 7.40 7.10
C ASP A 208 12.45 8.78 6.51
N GLY A 209 11.28 9.32 6.87
CA GLY A 209 10.76 10.56 6.31
C GLY A 209 10.30 10.50 4.84
N ALA A 210 10.44 9.37 4.13
CA ALA A 210 9.94 9.22 2.77
C ALA A 210 8.43 8.91 2.75
N SER A 211 7.68 9.69 1.96
CA SER A 211 6.24 9.46 1.74
C SER A 211 5.96 8.56 0.55
N TYR A 212 6.92 8.49 -0.38
CA TYR A 212 6.84 7.75 -1.63
C TYR A 212 8.11 6.93 -1.83
N ALA A 213 8.00 5.84 -2.58
CA ALA A 213 9.13 5.10 -3.07
C ALA A 213 9.07 4.89 -4.57
N LEU A 214 10.25 4.75 -5.15
CA LEU A 214 10.49 4.47 -6.55
C LEU A 214 11.35 3.21 -6.68
N GLU A 215 10.99 2.35 -7.62
CA GLU A 215 11.80 1.20 -8.07
C GLU A 215 11.84 1.20 -9.60
N GLY A 216 12.97 0.75 -10.17
CA GLY A 216 13.13 0.58 -11.63
C GLY A 216 13.36 -0.87 -12.02
N ASP A 217 12.56 -1.36 -12.97
CA ASP A 217 12.65 -2.71 -13.51
C ASP A 217 12.99 -2.66 -14.99
N VAL A 218 14.01 -3.42 -15.39
CA VAL A 218 14.44 -3.52 -16.77
C VAL A 218 14.31 -4.94 -17.26
N VAL A 219 13.60 -5.11 -18.37
CA VAL A 219 13.43 -6.40 -19.04
C VAL A 219 13.93 -6.28 -20.48
N LEU A 220 14.73 -7.26 -20.89
CA LEU A 220 15.24 -7.38 -22.26
C LEU A 220 14.55 -8.54 -22.97
N ALA A 221 14.05 -8.29 -24.16
CA ALA A 221 13.42 -9.29 -25.02
C ALA A 221 13.98 -9.22 -26.45
N PRO A 222 13.89 -10.31 -27.24
CA PRO A 222 14.16 -10.24 -28.67
C PRO A 222 13.30 -9.17 -29.36
N GLY A 223 13.88 -8.39 -30.26
CA GLY A 223 13.15 -7.38 -31.03
C GLY A 223 12.46 -7.96 -32.26
N GLY A 224 11.85 -7.09 -33.08
CA GLY A 224 11.19 -7.51 -34.32
C GLY A 224 12.10 -8.13 -35.39
N THR A 225 13.42 -7.97 -35.27
CA THR A 225 14.41 -8.63 -36.14
C THR A 225 15.56 -9.21 -35.32
N PRO A 226 16.33 -10.20 -35.84
CA PRO A 226 17.45 -10.79 -35.10
C PRO A 226 18.58 -9.81 -34.72
N ARG A 227 18.64 -8.64 -35.36
CA ARG A 227 19.62 -7.58 -35.08
C ARG A 227 19.11 -6.52 -34.10
N GLN A 228 17.86 -6.64 -33.66
CA GLN A 228 17.23 -5.73 -32.72
C GLN A 228 16.90 -6.49 -31.43
N GLN A 229 16.98 -5.79 -30.31
CA GLN A 229 16.49 -6.21 -29.01
C GLN A 229 15.56 -5.13 -28.48
N ARG A 230 14.49 -5.55 -27.84
CA ARG A 230 13.55 -4.68 -27.14
C ARG A 230 14.00 -4.53 -25.69
N VAL A 231 14.10 -3.29 -25.24
CA VAL A 231 14.28 -2.95 -23.83
C VAL A 231 12.99 -2.32 -23.31
N GLU A 232 12.50 -2.88 -22.21
CA GLU A 232 11.37 -2.36 -21.46
C GLU A 232 11.89 -1.90 -20.10
N ILE A 233 11.63 -0.63 -19.77
CA ILE A 233 11.98 -0.02 -18.48
C ILE A 233 10.68 0.40 -17.81
N GLN A 234 10.41 -0.15 -16.62
CA GLN A 234 9.26 0.19 -15.81
C GLN A 234 9.72 0.89 -14.54
N TRP A 235 9.17 2.08 -14.28
CA TRP A 235 9.38 2.82 -13.05
C TRP A 235 8.13 2.74 -12.21
N ILE A 236 8.21 2.12 -11.04
CA ILE A 236 7.07 1.84 -10.17
C ILE A 236 7.09 2.82 -9.01
N VAL A 237 6.01 3.59 -8.84
CA VAL A 237 5.85 4.54 -7.74
C VAL A 237 4.87 3.97 -6.75
N SER A 238 5.28 3.86 -5.49
CA SER A 238 4.43 3.41 -4.38
C SER A 238 4.38 4.44 -3.27
N ARG A 239 3.28 4.43 -2.51
CA ARG A 239 3.11 5.23 -1.29
C ARG A 239 3.48 4.39 -0.07
N ARG A 240 3.72 5.08 1.05
CA ARG A 240 4.03 4.48 2.36
C ARG A 240 2.99 3.50 2.93
N ASP A 241 1.72 3.66 2.57
CA ASP A 241 0.64 2.69 2.89
C ASP A 241 0.70 1.43 1.99
N GLY A 242 1.66 1.39 1.07
CA GLY A 242 1.92 0.32 0.15
C GLY A 242 1.00 0.30 -1.07
N GLU A 243 0.23 1.35 -1.30
CA GLU A 243 -0.49 1.53 -2.56
C GLU A 243 0.50 1.78 -3.71
N GLU A 244 0.39 1.02 -4.79
CA GLU A 244 1.05 1.38 -6.05
C GLU A 244 0.29 2.56 -6.67
N LEU A 245 0.92 3.73 -6.69
CA LEU A 245 0.31 4.95 -7.22
C LEU A 245 0.29 4.97 -8.75
N GLY A 246 1.21 4.24 -9.37
CA GLY A 246 1.27 4.08 -10.80
C GLY A 246 2.64 3.66 -11.29
N ARG A 247 2.73 3.44 -12.61
CA ARG A 247 3.96 3.05 -13.29
C ARG A 247 4.22 3.93 -14.51
N VAL A 248 5.49 4.24 -14.77
CA VAL A 248 5.94 4.85 -16.03
C VAL A 248 6.67 3.78 -16.82
N VAL A 249 6.10 3.38 -17.96
CA VAL A 249 6.63 2.31 -18.80
C VAL A 249 7.21 2.90 -20.09
N GLN A 250 8.45 2.52 -20.40
CA GLN A 250 9.16 2.91 -21.62
C GLN A 250 9.58 1.66 -22.37
N ILE A 251 9.23 1.57 -23.65
CA ILE A 251 9.61 0.44 -24.51
C ILE A 251 10.36 1.00 -25.70
N ASN A 252 11.59 0.56 -25.90
CA ASN A 252 12.44 0.98 -27.01
C ASN A 252 13.06 -0.23 -27.70
N GLU A 253 13.27 -0.15 -29.02
CA GLU A 253 14.05 -1.13 -29.77
C GLU A 253 15.45 -0.57 -30.03
N VAL A 254 16.47 -1.36 -29.71
CA VAL A 254 17.87 -0.98 -29.87
C VAL A 254 18.64 -2.09 -30.57
N PRO A 255 19.75 -1.79 -31.27
CA PRO A 255 20.59 -2.82 -31.86
C PRO A 255 21.07 -3.83 -30.82
N THR A 256 21.04 -5.11 -31.19
CA THR A 256 21.50 -6.21 -30.34
C THR A 256 22.95 -5.98 -29.91
N GLY A 257 23.22 -6.15 -28.61
CA GLY A 257 24.55 -5.98 -28.04
C GLY A 257 24.87 -4.56 -27.52
N ARG A 258 24.10 -3.53 -27.91
CA ARG A 258 24.30 -2.15 -27.44
C ARG A 258 24.17 -2.00 -25.92
N LEU A 259 23.37 -2.85 -25.29
CA LEU A 259 23.09 -2.83 -23.85
C LEU A 259 24.06 -3.67 -23.00
N ARG A 260 25.08 -4.32 -23.59
CA ARG A 260 25.98 -5.21 -22.81
C ARG A 260 27.02 -4.47 -21.97
N GLY A 261 27.34 -3.23 -22.36
CA GLY A 261 28.44 -2.45 -21.79
C GLY A 261 27.93 -1.24 -21.02
N LEU A 262 28.27 -0.05 -21.52
CA LEU A 262 27.95 1.23 -20.90
C LEU A 262 26.60 1.75 -21.39
N TRP A 263 25.72 2.10 -20.45
CA TRP A 263 24.38 2.60 -20.71
C TRP A 263 24.28 4.13 -20.70
N GLY A 264 25.36 4.87 -20.49
CA GLY A 264 25.33 6.29 -20.15
C GLY A 264 24.41 7.18 -21.00
N ASP A 265 24.42 7.02 -22.33
CA ASP A 265 23.56 7.76 -23.26
C ASP A 265 22.08 7.33 -23.17
N ILE A 266 21.83 6.02 -23.15
CA ILE A 266 20.50 5.43 -23.05
C ILE A 266 19.87 5.75 -21.69
N ALA A 267 20.66 5.67 -20.62
CA ALA A 267 20.24 5.97 -19.26
C ALA A 267 19.86 7.45 -19.09
N TYR A 268 20.63 8.36 -19.71
CA TYR A 268 20.30 9.78 -19.71
C TYR A 268 18.94 10.02 -20.39
N ALA A 269 18.76 9.55 -21.63
CA ALA A 269 17.53 9.75 -22.38
C ALA A 269 16.31 9.08 -21.72
N ALA A 270 16.48 7.86 -21.19
CA ALA A 270 15.42 7.16 -20.48
C ALA A 270 14.97 7.92 -19.23
N ALA A 271 15.92 8.36 -18.39
CA ALA A 271 15.62 9.08 -17.17
C ALA A 271 15.00 10.47 -17.44
N GLU A 272 15.51 11.20 -18.43
CA GLU A 272 14.98 12.51 -18.86
C GLU A 272 13.50 12.42 -19.23
N GLN A 273 13.12 11.37 -19.98
CA GLN A 273 11.74 11.15 -20.39
C GLN A 273 10.84 10.63 -19.26
N ALA A 274 11.38 9.85 -18.32
CA ALA A 274 10.59 9.20 -17.28
C ALA A 274 10.33 10.09 -16.07
N ALA A 275 11.28 10.96 -15.67
CA ALA A 275 11.17 11.76 -14.45
C ALA A 275 9.93 12.68 -14.40
N PRO A 276 9.52 13.37 -15.49
CA PRO A 276 8.26 14.13 -15.50
C PRO A 276 7.02 13.26 -15.30
N GLY A 277 7.05 12.02 -15.78
CA GLY A 277 5.99 11.02 -15.58
C GLY A 277 5.88 10.63 -14.11
N VAL A 278 7.02 10.36 -13.45
CA VAL A 278 7.06 10.06 -12.00
C VAL A 278 6.53 11.25 -11.19
N ARG A 279 6.92 12.48 -11.53
CA ARG A 279 6.38 13.69 -10.88
C ARG A 279 4.86 13.74 -10.98
N THR A 280 4.32 13.45 -12.16
CA THR A 280 2.88 13.49 -12.41
C THR A 280 2.14 12.44 -11.57
N VAL A 281 2.68 11.23 -11.46
CA VAL A 281 2.11 10.17 -10.59
C VAL A 281 2.05 10.63 -9.13
N VAL A 282 3.16 11.20 -8.62
CA VAL A 282 3.21 11.70 -7.24
C VAL A 282 2.27 12.90 -7.05
N ALA A 283 2.21 13.84 -7.99
CA ALA A 283 1.33 15.01 -7.93
C ALA A 283 -0.16 14.64 -7.91
N ASN A 284 -0.56 13.65 -8.70
CA ASN A 284 -1.92 13.13 -8.69
C ASN A 284 -2.27 12.52 -7.34
N ALA A 285 -1.35 11.73 -6.76
CA ALA A 285 -1.54 11.11 -5.45
C ALA A 285 -1.61 12.11 -4.29
N MET A 286 -1.04 13.32 -4.44
CA MET A 286 -1.20 14.43 -3.47
C MET A 286 -2.56 15.14 -3.62
N SER A 287 -3.18 15.08 -4.80
CA SER A 287 -4.41 15.80 -5.12
C SER A 287 -5.68 14.97 -4.85
N THR A 288 -5.55 13.64 -4.79
CA THR A 288 -6.64 12.71 -4.46
C THR A 288 -6.65 12.43 -2.95
N PRO A 289 -7.73 12.72 -2.21
CA PRO A 289 -7.89 12.26 -0.83
C PRO A 289 -7.82 10.73 -0.76
N PRO A 290 -7.29 10.11 0.31
CA PRO A 290 -7.28 8.66 0.43
C PRO A 290 -8.70 8.10 0.24
N PRO A 291 -8.86 6.98 -0.48
CA PRO A 291 -10.18 6.40 -0.70
C PRO A 291 -10.78 6.01 0.65
N THR A 292 -11.85 6.71 1.04
CA THR A 292 -12.80 6.18 2.01
C THR A 292 -13.26 4.81 1.52
N ALA A 293 -13.18 3.82 2.41
CA ALA A 293 -13.61 2.43 2.23
C ALA A 293 -14.69 2.23 1.15
N SER A 294 -14.38 1.33 0.20
CA SER A 294 -15.19 0.70 -0.85
C SER A 294 -16.55 1.32 -1.24
N PRO A 295 -16.77 1.63 -2.54
CA PRO A 295 -18.12 1.77 -3.05
C PRO A 295 -18.80 0.40 -3.00
N GLY A 296 -19.91 0.30 -2.26
CA GLY A 296 -20.84 -0.82 -2.35
C GLY A 296 -21.34 -1.02 -3.80
N PRO A 297 -21.87 -2.21 -4.12
CA PRO A 297 -22.06 -2.67 -5.48
C PRO A 297 -22.97 -1.74 -6.31
N ALA A 298 -22.53 -1.56 -7.56
CA ALA A 298 -23.14 -0.79 -8.62
C ALA A 298 -24.68 -0.75 -8.58
N ALA A 299 -25.22 0.46 -8.40
CA ALA A 299 -26.57 0.76 -8.82
C ALA A 299 -26.61 0.79 -10.36
N THR A 300 -27.41 -0.11 -10.92
CA THR A 300 -27.80 -0.21 -12.33
C THR A 300 -28.14 1.17 -12.92
N PRO A 301 -27.72 1.49 -14.16
CA PRO A 301 -28.12 2.75 -14.79
C PRO A 301 -29.62 2.69 -15.11
N VAL A 302 -30.39 3.58 -14.50
CA VAL A 302 -31.79 3.83 -14.86
C VAL A 302 -31.79 4.55 -16.21
N ALA A 303 -32.50 3.95 -17.16
CA ALA A 303 -32.69 4.46 -18.51
C ALA A 303 -33.24 5.89 -18.50
N GLU A 304 -32.63 6.74 -19.32
CA GLU A 304 -33.05 8.09 -19.60
C GLU A 304 -34.36 8.06 -20.40
N GLU A 305 -35.45 8.45 -19.76
CA GLU A 305 -36.79 8.53 -20.34
C GLU A 305 -36.87 9.77 -21.25
N ALA A 306 -37.07 9.52 -22.54
CA ALA A 306 -37.14 10.54 -23.59
C ALA A 306 -38.35 11.48 -23.41
N PRO A 307 -38.23 12.78 -23.75
CA PRO A 307 -39.30 13.75 -23.58
C PRO A 307 -40.46 13.53 -24.59
N PRO A 308 -41.71 13.86 -24.22
CA PRO A 308 -42.87 13.59 -25.07
C PRO A 308 -42.95 14.57 -26.26
N LEU A 309 -43.24 14.01 -27.44
CA LEU A 309 -43.54 14.71 -28.68
C LEU A 309 -44.87 15.47 -28.57
N MET A 310 -44.86 16.76 -28.93
CA MET A 310 -46.06 17.58 -29.08
C MET A 310 -46.94 17.08 -30.25
N PRO A 311 -48.28 17.18 -30.15
CA PRO A 311 -49.17 16.83 -31.25
C PRO A 311 -49.20 17.94 -32.32
N ALA A 312 -48.89 17.58 -33.57
CA ALA A 312 -49.13 18.42 -34.74
C ALA A 312 -50.60 18.34 -35.18
N ALA A 313 -51.17 19.51 -35.49
CA ALA A 313 -52.54 19.71 -35.88
C ALA A 313 -52.92 19.06 -37.22
N ARG A 314 -54.18 18.62 -37.29
CA ARG A 314 -54.85 18.12 -38.51
C ARG A 314 -54.85 19.17 -39.63
N ARG A 315 -54.63 18.70 -40.86
CA ARG A 315 -55.42 19.09 -42.04
C ARG A 315 -55.87 17.82 -42.75
#